data_AF-A0A7X2SYL4-F1
#
_entry.id   AF-A0A7X2SYL4-F1
#
_cell.length_a   1.000
_cell.length_b   1.000
_cell.length_c   1.000
_cell.angle_alpha   90.00
_cell.angle_beta   90.00
_cell.angle_gamma   90.00
#
_symmetry.space_group_name_H-M   'P 1'
#
loop_
_entity.id
_entity.type
_entity.pdbx_description
1 polymer ?
#
loop_
_entity_poly.entity_id
_entity_poly.type
_entity_poly.pdbx_seq_one_letter_code
_entity_poly.pdbx_strand_id
1 'polypeptide(L)'
;VMPIAQTLKVLGYQRAAVVHGGGMDEVALHDVTHVAELREGEITRYQLSPEDFGFGFHPKEALAGGTPEENRDILTSLLQGNGQQAHEEAVAVNVAMLLKVFGQEDLRENAQQALNAIRSGQAYERVVALAARG
;
A
#
# COMPACT_ATOMS: atom_id res chain seq x y z
N VAL A 1 -10.36 -9.60 -8.50
CA VAL A 1 -8.92 -9.55 -8.87
C VAL A 1 -8.56 -10.25 -10.19
N MET A 2 -8.97 -11.51 -10.43
CA MET A 2 -8.53 -12.30 -11.61
C MET A 2 -8.76 -11.67 -13.00
N PRO A 3 -9.96 -11.13 -13.33
CA PRO A 3 -10.20 -10.61 -14.68
C PRO A 3 -9.22 -9.49 -15.07
N ILE A 4 -8.93 -8.57 -14.14
CA ILE A 4 -7.99 -7.48 -14.35
C ILE A 4 -6.56 -8.00 -14.52
N ALA A 5 -6.13 -8.99 -13.73
CA ALA A 5 -4.80 -9.58 -13.89
C ALA A 5 -4.63 -10.25 -15.27
N GLN A 6 -5.68 -10.91 -15.78
CA GLN A 6 -5.71 -11.46 -17.13
C GLN A 6 -5.64 -10.36 -18.20
N THR A 7 -6.34 -9.24 -18.01
CA THR A 7 -6.23 -8.07 -18.89
C THR A 7 -4.81 -7.51 -18.90
N LEU A 8 -4.18 -7.34 -17.74
CA LEU A 8 -2.80 -6.83 -17.64
C LEU A 8 -1.81 -7.76 -18.37
N LYS A 9 -2.01 -9.07 -18.28
CA LYS A 9 -1.24 -10.06 -19.05
C LYS A 9 -1.40 -9.85 -20.56
N VAL A 10 -2.63 -9.67 -21.05
CA VAL A 10 -2.90 -9.42 -22.48
C VAL A 10 -2.30 -8.10 -22.95
N LEU A 11 -2.29 -7.06 -22.09
CA LEU A 11 -1.67 -5.77 -22.38
C LEU A 11 -0.14 -5.77 -22.33
N GLY A 12 0.48 -6.91 -21.98
CA GLY A 12 1.94 -7.08 -22.01
C GLY A 12 2.68 -6.62 -20.75
N TYR A 13 1.96 -6.42 -19.62
CA TYR A 13 2.62 -6.14 -18.35
C TYR A 13 3.50 -7.34 -17.93
N GLN A 14 4.72 -7.05 -17.48
CA GLN A 14 5.66 -8.09 -17.02
C GLN A 14 5.43 -8.50 -15.57
N ARG A 15 5.11 -7.52 -14.71
CA ARG A 15 4.79 -7.71 -13.30
C ARG A 15 3.62 -6.81 -12.91
N ALA A 16 2.67 -7.35 -12.16
CA ALA A 16 1.56 -6.59 -11.60
C ALA A 16 0.94 -7.33 -10.41
N ALA A 17 0.29 -6.61 -9.51
CA ALA A 17 -0.56 -7.20 -8.47
C ALA A 17 -1.92 -6.52 -8.49
N VAL A 18 -2.99 -7.30 -8.62
CA VAL A 18 -4.37 -6.81 -8.48
C VAL A 18 -4.89 -7.26 -7.12
N VAL A 19 -5.31 -6.31 -6.30
CA VAL A 19 -5.71 -6.55 -4.91
C VAL A 19 -7.18 -6.21 -4.67
N HIS A 20 -7.76 -6.80 -3.63
CA HIS A 20 -9.05 -6.44 -3.07
C HIS A 20 -9.11 -6.93 -1.61
N GLY A 21 -9.17 -6.00 -0.65
CA GLY A 21 -9.15 -6.31 0.78
C GLY A 21 -10.41 -5.85 1.51
N GLY A 22 -11.18 -6.79 2.07
CA GLY A 22 -12.33 -6.48 2.94
C GLY A 22 -13.31 -5.43 2.40
N GLY A 23 -13.60 -5.44 1.10
CA GLY A 23 -14.48 -4.47 0.45
C GLY A 23 -13.79 -3.19 -0.06
N MET A 24 -12.47 -3.07 0.09
CA MET A 24 -11.65 -1.95 -0.41
C MET A 24 -10.84 -2.37 -1.64
N ASP A 25 -10.44 -1.39 -2.44
CA ASP A 25 -9.62 -1.53 -3.64
C ASP A 25 -8.10 -1.48 -3.37
N GLU A 26 -7.71 -1.74 -2.12
CA GLU A 26 -6.35 -1.69 -1.61
C GLU A 26 -5.99 -2.93 -0.77
N VAL A 27 -4.73 -3.03 -0.34
CA VAL A 27 -4.32 -3.98 0.70
C VAL A 27 -4.88 -3.52 2.05
N ALA A 28 -5.61 -4.41 2.72
CA ALA A 28 -6.35 -4.11 3.93
C ALA A 28 -5.61 -4.54 5.21
N LEU A 29 -5.79 -3.76 6.28
CA LEU A 29 -5.41 -4.12 7.65
C LEU A 29 -6.59 -4.62 8.51
N HIS A 30 -7.82 -4.41 8.02
CA HIS A 30 -9.07 -4.77 8.70
C HIS A 30 -9.70 -6.06 8.20
N ASP A 31 -9.08 -6.73 7.23
CA ASP A 31 -9.54 -8.02 6.67
C ASP A 31 -8.43 -8.66 5.82
N VAL A 32 -8.69 -9.85 5.31
CA VAL A 32 -7.87 -10.52 4.31
C VAL A 32 -7.89 -9.76 2.99
N THR A 33 -6.72 -9.67 2.35
CA THR A 33 -6.55 -9.16 0.99
C THR A 33 -6.44 -10.32 -0.01
N HIS A 34 -7.33 -10.35 -1.00
CA HIS A 34 -7.19 -11.25 -2.15
C HIS A 34 -6.24 -10.64 -3.17
N VAL A 35 -5.27 -11.42 -3.65
CA VAL A 35 -4.27 -10.98 -4.63
C VAL A 35 -4.33 -11.87 -5.88
N ALA A 36 -4.27 -11.26 -7.06
CA ALA A 36 -3.86 -11.91 -8.30
C ALA A 36 -2.58 -11.24 -8.79
N GLU A 37 -1.45 -11.93 -8.63
CA GLU A 37 -0.13 -11.45 -9.02
C GLU A 37 0.23 -12.01 -10.40
N LEU A 38 0.59 -11.14 -11.33
CA LEU A 38 1.18 -11.46 -12.62
C LEU A 38 2.70 -11.34 -12.49
N ARG A 39 3.43 -12.41 -12.82
CA ARG A 39 4.89 -12.43 -12.88
C ARG A 39 5.33 -13.22 -14.10
N GLU A 40 5.99 -12.54 -15.04
CA GLU A 40 6.61 -13.17 -16.21
C GLU A 40 5.62 -14.05 -17.02
N GLY A 41 4.38 -13.56 -17.16
CA GLY A 41 3.32 -14.24 -17.91
C GLY A 41 2.51 -15.26 -17.10
N GLU A 42 2.88 -15.56 -15.86
CA GLU A 42 2.12 -16.42 -14.96
C GLU A 42 1.27 -15.61 -13.98
N ILE A 43 0.03 -16.03 -13.74
CA ILE A 43 -0.85 -15.39 -12.75
C ILE A 43 -1.05 -16.35 -11.58
N THR A 44 -0.61 -15.95 -10.39
CA THR A 44 -0.82 -16.69 -9.14
C THR A 44 -1.84 -15.96 -8.28
N ARG A 45 -2.78 -16.73 -7.70
CA ARG A 45 -3.79 -16.20 -6.78
C ARG A 45 -3.49 -16.66 -5.37
N TYR A 46 -3.51 -15.72 -4.43
CA TYR A 46 -3.31 -16.01 -3.01
C TYR A 46 -4.04 -14.98 -2.14
N GLN A 47 -3.90 -15.13 -0.82
CA GLN A 47 -4.47 -14.23 0.18
C GLN A 47 -3.33 -13.73 1.06
N LEU A 48 -3.47 -12.49 1.55
CA LEU A 48 -2.57 -11.90 2.54
C LEU A 48 -3.38 -11.40 3.72
N SER A 49 -2.81 -11.52 4.92
CA SER A 49 -3.31 -10.90 6.15
C SER A 49 -2.30 -9.85 6.67
N PRO A 50 -2.69 -9.02 7.65
CA PRO A 50 -1.77 -8.04 8.25
C PRO A 50 -0.46 -8.65 8.76
N GLU A 51 -0.51 -9.88 9.28
CA GLU A 51 0.63 -10.61 9.83
C GLU A 51 1.70 -10.98 8.79
N ASP A 52 1.32 -11.09 7.52
CA ASP A 52 2.27 -11.31 6.42
C ASP A 52 3.23 -10.12 6.24
N PHE A 53 2.79 -8.93 6.64
CA PHE A 53 3.59 -7.69 6.66
C PHE A 53 4.24 -7.42 8.02
N GLY A 54 3.95 -8.24 9.03
CA GLY A 54 4.45 -8.06 10.40
C GLY A 54 3.61 -7.11 11.26
N PHE A 55 2.38 -6.80 10.84
CA PHE A 55 1.47 -5.92 11.55
C PHE A 55 0.29 -6.68 12.17
N GLY A 56 -0.44 -5.97 13.04
CA GLY A 56 -1.68 -6.46 13.62
C GLY A 56 -2.90 -5.94 12.86
N PHE A 57 -4.06 -6.47 13.23
CA PHE A 57 -5.35 -5.97 12.76
C PHE A 57 -5.58 -4.53 13.20
N HIS A 58 -6.07 -3.69 12.28
CA HIS A 58 -6.67 -2.40 12.60
C HIS A 58 -8.13 -2.38 12.15
N PRO A 59 -9.07 -1.87 12.96
CA PRO A 59 -10.44 -1.72 12.52
C PRO A 59 -10.53 -0.71 11.38
N LYS A 60 -11.49 -0.89 10.47
CA LYS A 60 -11.67 0.00 9.32
C LYS A 60 -11.85 1.47 9.74
N GLU A 61 -12.50 1.69 10.88
CA GLU A 61 -12.76 3.01 11.46
C GLU A 61 -11.46 3.75 11.85
N ALA A 62 -10.38 3.03 12.13
CA ALA A 62 -9.07 3.63 12.41
C ALA A 62 -8.39 4.22 11.17
N LEU A 63 -8.92 3.92 9.97
CA LEU A 63 -8.46 4.45 8.68
C LEU A 63 -9.45 5.45 8.08
N ALA A 64 -10.48 5.84 8.83
CA ALA A 64 -11.50 6.74 8.34
C ALA A 64 -10.92 8.14 8.07
N GLY A 65 -11.13 8.62 6.85
CA GLY A 65 -10.93 10.03 6.52
C GLY A 65 -12.06 10.90 7.06
N GLY A 66 -11.94 12.21 6.84
CA GLY A 66 -12.93 13.22 7.17
C GLY A 66 -13.22 14.17 6.02
N THR A 67 -13.40 15.44 6.35
CA THR A 67 -13.48 16.56 5.41
C THR A 67 -12.19 16.71 4.59
N PRO A 68 -12.21 17.45 3.46
CA PRO A 68 -11.01 17.71 2.68
C PRO A 68 -9.86 18.32 3.50
N GLU A 69 -10.16 19.24 4.41
CA GLU A 69 -9.18 19.88 5.28
C GLU A 69 -8.58 18.90 6.29
N GLU A 70 -9.41 18.06 6.91
CA GLU A 70 -8.94 17.00 7.81
C GLU A 70 -8.06 15.99 7.06
N ASN A 71 -8.46 15.58 5.86
CA ASN A 71 -7.69 14.64 5.04
C ASN A 71 -6.32 15.23 4.63
N ARG A 72 -6.27 16.53 4.32
CA ARG A 72 -5.00 17.24 4.07
C ARG A 72 -4.10 17.18 5.30
N ASP A 73 -4.63 17.45 6.49
CA ASP A 73 -3.86 17.52 7.73
C ASP A 73 -3.40 16.11 8.17
N ILE A 74 -4.24 15.10 8.00
CA ILE A 74 -3.89 13.68 8.21
C ILE A 74 -2.75 13.28 7.28
N LEU A 75 -2.89 13.53 5.97
CA LEU A 75 -1.86 13.16 4.98
C LEU A 75 -0.56 13.91 5.23
N THR A 76 -0.63 15.21 5.55
CA THR A 76 0.54 16.03 5.85
C THR A 76 1.28 15.49 7.07
N SER A 77 0.56 15.24 8.17
CA SER A 77 1.14 14.71 9.41
C SER A 77 1.78 13.33 9.17
N LEU A 78 1.08 12.46 8.43
CA LEU A 78 1.58 11.14 8.05
C LEU A 78 2.90 11.23 7.30
N LEU A 79 2.95 12.00 6.20
CA LEU A 79 4.14 12.09 5.34
C LEU A 79 5.32 12.81 6.01
N GLN A 80 5.06 13.59 7.07
CA GLN A 80 6.07 14.21 7.93
C GLN A 80 6.55 13.28 9.06
N GLY A 81 6.02 12.06 9.17
CA GLY A 81 6.40 11.09 10.19
C GLY A 81 5.70 11.24 11.53
N ASN A 82 4.59 11.98 11.58
CA ASN A 82 3.78 12.23 12.78
C ASN A 82 2.36 11.66 12.63
N GLY A 83 2.20 10.59 11.84
CA GLY A 83 0.91 9.97 11.56
C GLY A 83 0.40 9.11 12.72
N GLN A 84 -0.88 8.75 12.68
CA GLN A 84 -1.38 7.66 13.51
C GLN A 84 -0.85 6.32 13.00
N GLN A 85 -0.56 5.39 13.91
CA GLN A 85 0.01 4.09 13.57
C GLN A 85 -0.79 3.33 12.49
N ALA A 86 -2.12 3.34 12.59
CA ALA A 86 -2.99 2.68 11.59
C ALA A 86 -2.78 3.26 10.17
N HIS A 87 -2.66 4.58 10.05
CA HIS A 87 -2.39 5.24 8.76
C HIS A 87 -0.99 4.92 8.23
N GLU A 88 0.03 4.90 9.10
CA GLU A 88 1.39 4.51 8.71
C GLU A 88 1.43 3.09 8.17
N GLU A 89 0.83 2.14 8.90
CA GLU A 89 0.81 0.74 8.53
C GLU A 89 -0.02 0.50 7.26
N ALA A 90 -1.14 1.21 7.08
CA ALA A 90 -1.98 1.10 5.87
C ALA A 90 -1.22 1.52 4.59
N VAL A 91 -0.42 2.59 4.68
CA VAL A 91 0.48 2.96 3.58
C VAL A 91 1.59 1.92 3.42
N ALA A 92 2.18 1.46 4.53
CA ALA A 92 3.29 0.52 4.50
C ALA A 92 2.94 -0.81 3.80
N VAL A 93 1.75 -1.38 4.02
CA VAL A 93 1.35 -2.65 3.36
C VAL A 93 1.12 -2.48 1.85
N ASN A 94 0.57 -1.35 1.41
CA ASN A 94 0.39 -1.06 -0.01
C ASN A 94 1.74 -0.80 -0.71
N VAL A 95 2.64 -0.05 -0.06
CA VAL A 95 4.01 0.15 -0.57
C VAL A 95 4.79 -1.17 -0.57
N ALA A 96 4.59 -2.04 0.43
CA ALA A 96 5.27 -3.33 0.49
C ALA A 96 4.90 -4.23 -0.69
N MET A 97 3.61 -4.27 -1.06
CA MET A 97 3.14 -4.95 -2.26
C MET A 97 3.68 -4.33 -3.54
N LEU A 98 3.79 -3.00 -3.60
CA LEU A 98 4.41 -2.32 -4.73
C LEU A 98 5.89 -2.72 -4.88
N LEU A 99 6.66 -2.73 -3.79
CA LEU A 99 8.07 -3.16 -3.81
C LEU A 99 8.24 -4.62 -4.24
N LYS A 100 7.29 -5.50 -3.91
CA LYS A 100 7.25 -6.88 -4.43
C LYS A 100 7.11 -6.93 -5.95
N VAL A 101 6.26 -6.09 -6.52
CA VAL A 101 6.15 -5.95 -8.00
C VAL A 101 7.50 -5.52 -8.61
N PHE A 102 8.32 -4.75 -7.89
CA PHE A 102 9.69 -4.37 -8.26
C PHE A 102 10.77 -5.43 -7.93
N GLY A 103 10.38 -6.60 -7.42
CA GLY A 103 11.28 -7.74 -7.16
C GLY A 103 11.81 -7.86 -5.75
N GLN A 104 11.36 -7.04 -4.80
CA GLN A 104 11.68 -7.23 -3.39
C GLN A 104 10.66 -8.18 -2.74
N GLU A 105 11.03 -9.45 -2.57
CA GLU A 105 10.06 -10.51 -2.27
C GLU A 105 9.63 -10.57 -0.79
N ASP A 106 10.40 -10.01 0.14
CA ASP A 106 10.09 -10.01 1.59
C ASP A 106 9.14 -8.85 1.96
N LEU A 107 7.87 -9.18 2.19
CA LEU A 107 6.84 -8.20 2.52
C LEU A 107 7.07 -7.50 3.87
N ARG A 108 7.68 -8.18 4.85
CA ARG A 108 7.95 -7.60 6.18
C ARG A 108 9.08 -6.59 6.09
N GLU A 109 10.14 -6.94 5.38
CA GLU A 109 11.25 -6.02 5.12
C GLU A 109 10.76 -4.80 4.34
N ASN A 110 9.97 -5.01 3.28
CA ASN A 110 9.42 -3.93 2.47
C ASN A 110 8.50 -2.99 3.29
N ALA A 111 7.65 -3.55 4.15
CA ALA A 111 6.77 -2.77 5.01
C ALA A 111 7.59 -1.93 6.02
N GLN A 112 8.65 -2.50 6.58
CA GLN A 112 9.56 -1.76 7.46
C GLN A 112 10.32 -0.66 6.72
N GLN A 113 10.77 -0.91 5.48
CA GLN A 113 11.37 0.12 4.62
C GLN A 113 10.40 1.29 4.39
N ALA A 114 9.12 0.99 4.12
CA ALA A 114 8.08 2.01 3.95
C ALA A 114 7.85 2.83 5.22
N LEU A 115 7.74 2.18 6.39
CA LEU A 115 7.61 2.87 7.68
C LEU A 115 8.80 3.79 7.96
N ASN A 116 10.02 3.34 7.69
CA ASN A 116 11.23 4.15 7.87
C ASN A 116 11.21 5.38 6.97
N ALA A 117 10.78 5.23 5.71
CA ALA A 117 10.63 6.35 4.78
C ALA A 117 9.58 7.36 5.25
N ILE A 118 8.41 6.90 5.72
CA ILE A 118 7.34 7.74 6.29
C ILE A 118 7.87 8.52 7.49
N ARG A 119 8.45 7.82 8.48
CA ARG A 119 8.92 8.42 9.74
C ARG A 119 10.10 9.36 9.57
N SER A 120 10.87 9.22 8.48
CA SER A 120 11.95 10.14 8.16
C SER A 120 11.48 11.52 7.72
N GLY A 121 10.20 11.68 7.33
CA GLY A 121 9.66 12.92 6.76
C GLY A 121 10.07 13.18 5.29
N GLN A 122 10.97 12.38 4.73
CA GLN A 122 11.46 12.55 3.35
C GLN A 122 10.34 12.44 2.30
N ALA A 123 9.26 11.72 2.60
CA ALA A 123 8.10 11.63 1.72
C ALA A 123 7.41 13.00 1.54
N TYR A 124 7.29 13.79 2.62
CA TYR A 124 6.71 15.13 2.55
C TYR A 124 7.62 16.12 1.78
N GLU A 125 8.95 15.98 1.89
CA GLU A 125 9.88 16.78 1.08
C GLU A 125 9.63 16.62 -0.42
N ARG A 126 9.23 15.42 -0.88
CA ARG A 126 8.85 15.19 -2.28
C ARG A 126 7.56 15.89 -2.66
N VAL A 127 6.59 15.98 -1.76
CA VAL A 127 5.35 16.76 -1.98
C VAL A 127 5.68 18.23 -2.18
N VAL A 128 6.50 18.82 -1.30
CA VAL A 128 6.94 20.22 -1.40
C VAL A 128 7.73 20.46 -2.69
N ALA A 129 8.66 19.57 -3.01
CA ALA A 129 9.47 19.66 -4.23
C ALA A 129 8.63 19.54 -5.52
N LEU A 130 7.54 18.76 -5.48
CA LEU A 130 6.59 18.67 -6.60
C LEU A 130 5.74 19.94 -6.70
N ALA A 131 5.21 20.45 -5.59
CA ALA A 131 4.40 21.68 -5.56
C ALA A 131 5.19 22.91 -6.04
N ALA A 132 6.51 22.93 -5.84
CA ALA A 132 7.39 23.98 -6.35
C ALA A 132 7.52 23.99 -7.89
N ARG A 133 6.93 23.02 -8.60
CA ARG A 133 6.99 22.91 -10.08
C ARG A 133 5.82 23.58 -10.80
N GLY A 134 4.81 24.09 -10.09
CA GLY A 134 3.60 24.70 -10.65
C GLY A 134 2.54 23.69 -11.03
#